data_AF-A0A453BQP9-F1
#
_entry.id   AF-A0A453BQP9-F1
#
_cell.length_a   1.000
_cell.length_b   1.000
_cell.length_c   1.000
_cell.angle_alpha   90.00
_cell.angle_beta   90.00
_cell.angle_gamma   90.00
#
_symmetry.space_group_name_H-M   'P 1'
#
loop_
_entity.id
_entity.type
_entity.pdbx_description
1 polymer ?
#
loop_
_entity_poly.entity_id
_entity_poly.type
_entity_poly.pdbx_seq_one_letter_code
_entity_poly.pdbx_strand_id
1 'polypeptide(L)'
;MRRKKDEEREAQERLLEEEAMARKAKEEEAAALEFEKWKGAFSVDAEGTTESETQDGGQGLLHNFVEYIKKQKCVPLEDLAGEFGMRTQDCINRIITLEGMDRLSGVMDDRGKFIYISIEEMQAVADYIRKHGRVSISHLANNSNEFIDLEPKPLYDEKEESHQDESAPAGVVAEP
;
A
#
# COMPACT_ATOMS: atom_id res chain seq x y z
N MET A 1 62.65 -56.62 22.79
CA MET A 1 61.85 -56.56 21.55
C MET A 1 60.36 -56.27 21.82
N ARG A 2 60.01 -55.41 22.80
CA ARG A 2 58.62 -54.99 23.06
C ARG A 2 58.49 -53.45 23.08
N ARG A 3 59.41 -52.75 23.74
CA ARG A 3 59.51 -51.27 23.75
C ARG A 3 59.50 -50.57 22.37
N LYS A 4 60.26 -51.07 21.39
CA LYS A 4 60.30 -50.44 20.04
C LYS A 4 58.98 -50.53 19.27
N LYS A 5 58.17 -51.57 19.53
CA LYS A 5 56.89 -51.79 18.85
C LYS A 5 55.78 -50.90 19.44
N ASP A 6 55.90 -50.53 20.72
CA ASP A 6 54.98 -49.61 21.38
C ASP A 6 55.26 -48.16 20.95
N GLU A 7 56.53 -47.76 20.80
CA GLU A 7 56.92 -46.42 20.29
C GLU A 7 56.46 -46.18 18.84
N GLU A 8 56.55 -47.18 17.96
CA GLU A 8 56.04 -47.08 16.58
C GLU A 8 54.51 -46.95 16.55
N ARG A 9 53.81 -47.61 17.48
CA ARG A 9 52.34 -47.55 17.57
C ARG A 9 51.88 -46.18 18.06
N GLU A 10 52.54 -45.64 19.07
CA GLU A 10 52.26 -44.32 19.63
C GLU A 10 52.59 -43.18 18.64
N ALA A 11 53.65 -43.34 17.84
CA ALA A 11 53.99 -42.39 16.78
C ALA A 11 52.97 -42.42 15.62
N GLN A 12 52.50 -43.60 15.22
CA GLN A 12 51.42 -43.74 14.23
C GLN A 12 50.10 -43.16 14.76
N GLU A 13 49.79 -43.39 16.04
CA GLU A 13 48.56 -42.88 16.66
C GLU A 13 48.55 -41.34 16.73
N ARG A 14 49.70 -40.71 17.06
CA ARG A 14 49.85 -39.24 17.01
C ARG A 14 49.71 -38.66 15.59
N LEU A 15 50.27 -39.33 14.58
CA LEU A 15 50.14 -38.91 13.18
C LEU A 15 48.68 -38.98 12.71
N LEU A 16 47.96 -40.03 13.09
CA LEU A 16 46.54 -40.21 12.78
C LEU A 16 45.65 -39.20 13.52
N GLU A 17 45.94 -38.89 14.79
CA GLU A 17 45.22 -37.85 15.55
C GLU A 17 45.46 -36.45 14.98
N GLU A 18 46.69 -36.12 14.58
CA GLU A 18 47.02 -34.82 13.98
C GLU A 18 46.35 -34.64 12.61
N GLU A 19 46.33 -35.69 11.79
CA GLU A 19 45.63 -35.68 10.50
C GLU A 19 44.10 -35.60 10.66
N ALA A 20 43.54 -36.29 11.66
CA ALA A 20 42.12 -36.21 11.98
C ALA A 20 41.71 -34.82 12.50
N MET A 21 42.54 -34.21 13.36
CA MET A 21 42.35 -32.84 13.84
C MET A 21 42.47 -31.83 12.70
N ALA A 22 43.44 -31.99 11.79
CA ALA A 22 43.59 -31.12 10.63
C ALA A 22 42.42 -31.24 9.64
N ARG A 23 41.88 -32.45 9.45
CA ARG A 23 40.68 -32.65 8.62
C ARG A 23 39.45 -32.03 9.26
N LYS A 24 39.27 -32.21 10.56
CA LYS A 24 38.15 -31.64 11.32
C LYS A 24 38.21 -30.11 11.35
N ALA A 25 39.40 -29.52 11.52
CA ALA A 25 39.59 -28.07 11.48
C ALA A 25 39.26 -27.49 10.09
N LYS A 26 39.69 -28.14 9.00
CA LYS A 26 39.34 -27.70 7.63
C LYS A 26 37.85 -27.83 7.33
N GLU A 27 37.21 -28.89 7.81
CA GLU A 27 35.78 -29.12 7.63
C GLU A 27 34.97 -28.10 8.46
N GLU A 28 35.43 -27.75 9.66
CA GLU A 28 34.82 -26.74 10.52
C GLU A 28 35.03 -25.31 9.96
N GLU A 29 36.20 -25.02 9.37
CA GLU A 29 36.47 -23.74 8.71
C GLU A 29 35.66 -23.59 7.41
N ALA A 30 35.53 -24.67 6.63
CA ALA A 30 34.65 -24.70 5.46
C ALA A 30 33.17 -24.55 5.85
N ALA A 31 32.73 -25.25 6.91
CA ALA A 31 31.38 -25.12 7.44
C ALA A 31 31.11 -23.74 8.03
N ALA A 32 32.11 -23.08 8.62
CA ALA A 32 32.00 -21.71 9.13
C ALA A 32 31.87 -20.69 7.99
N LEU A 33 32.64 -20.85 6.90
CA LEU A 33 32.52 -20.00 5.71
C LEU A 33 31.20 -20.24 4.97
N GLU A 34 30.74 -21.48 4.88
CA GLU A 34 29.41 -21.80 4.36
C GLU A 34 28.32 -21.24 5.27
N PHE A 35 28.46 -21.36 6.59
CA PHE A 35 27.54 -20.75 7.55
C PHE A 35 27.55 -19.23 7.45
N GLU A 36 28.68 -18.56 7.24
CA GLU A 36 28.74 -17.10 7.08
C GLU A 36 28.15 -16.65 5.74
N LYS A 37 28.43 -17.38 4.65
CA LYS A 37 27.80 -17.17 3.34
C LYS A 37 26.30 -17.41 3.39
N TRP A 38 25.87 -18.46 4.09
CA TRP A 38 24.46 -18.75 4.31
C TRP A 38 23.90 -17.68 5.22
N LYS A 39 24.48 -17.31 6.36
CA LYS A 39 24.03 -16.21 7.23
C LYS A 39 23.95 -14.86 6.51
N GLY A 40 24.80 -14.61 5.51
CA GLY A 40 24.68 -13.46 4.61
C GLY A 40 23.49 -13.56 3.64
N ALA A 41 23.15 -14.76 3.18
CA ALA A 41 21.96 -15.04 2.35
C ALA A 41 20.67 -15.35 3.14
N PHE A 42 20.82 -15.68 4.42
CA PHE A 42 19.84 -16.09 5.42
C PHE A 42 19.79 -15.03 6.52
N SER A 43 20.22 -13.79 6.21
CA SER A 43 19.73 -12.62 6.91
C SER A 43 18.21 -12.75 6.83
N VAL A 44 17.67 -13.23 7.94
CA VAL A 44 16.26 -13.53 8.10
C VAL A 44 15.58 -12.21 7.81
N ASP A 45 14.80 -12.17 6.72
CA ASP A 45 13.69 -11.24 6.52
C ASP A 45 12.70 -11.46 7.69
N ALA A 46 13.12 -11.02 8.87
CA ALA A 46 12.26 -10.47 9.89
C ALA A 46 12.09 -8.96 9.63
N GLU A 47 12.51 -8.50 8.45
CA GLU A 47 11.99 -7.33 7.80
C GLU A 47 10.76 -7.80 7.01
N GLY A 48 9.59 -7.33 7.44
CA GLY A 48 8.50 -7.23 6.49
C GLY A 48 9.02 -6.35 5.34
N THR A 49 9.09 -6.92 4.14
CA THR A 49 8.97 -6.18 2.88
C THR A 49 7.85 -5.15 3.12
N THR A 50 8.12 -3.85 3.18
CA THR A 50 8.64 -3.06 2.06
C THR A 50 9.46 -1.86 2.57
N GLU A 51 10.74 -1.84 2.19
CA GLU A 51 11.55 -0.68 1.79
C GLU A 51 11.55 0.56 2.70
N SER A 52 12.59 0.65 3.53
CA SER A 52 13.22 1.93 3.84
C SER A 52 13.94 2.46 2.59
N GLU A 53 13.20 3.05 1.66
CA GLU A 53 13.78 3.99 0.69
C GLU A 53 13.11 5.36 0.83
N THR A 54 13.91 6.29 1.35
CA THR A 54 13.72 7.74 1.21
C THR A 54 12.61 8.35 2.07
N GLN A 55 13.04 9.13 3.07
CA GLN A 55 12.19 10.00 3.90
C GLN A 55 11.39 11.05 3.08
N ASP A 56 11.65 11.15 1.77
CA ASP A 56 10.93 11.97 0.77
C ASP A 56 9.97 11.12 -0.12
N GLY A 57 10.23 9.82 -0.28
CA GLY A 57 9.39 8.89 -1.05
C GLY A 57 8.08 8.52 -0.35
N GLY A 58 8.08 8.52 1.00
CA GLY A 58 6.88 8.23 1.80
C GLY A 58 5.73 9.22 1.59
N GLN A 59 6.03 10.49 1.33
CA GLN A 59 5.01 11.50 1.01
C GLN A 59 4.43 11.30 -0.39
N GLY A 60 5.27 10.96 -1.37
CA GLY A 60 4.83 10.59 -2.72
C GLY A 60 3.92 9.37 -2.70
N LEU A 61 4.28 8.33 -1.94
CA LEU A 61 3.45 7.13 -1.77
C LEU A 61 2.10 7.44 -1.09
N LEU A 62 2.08 8.33 -0.08
CA LEU A 62 0.83 8.80 0.54
C LEU A 62 -0.04 9.62 -0.41
N HIS A 63 0.57 10.49 -1.21
CA HIS A 63 -0.13 11.29 -2.20
C HIS A 63 -0.76 10.40 -3.27
N ASN A 64 0.04 9.50 -3.86
CA ASN A 64 -0.42 8.52 -4.85
C ASN A 64 -1.54 7.63 -4.32
N PHE A 65 -1.48 7.24 -3.04
CA PHE A 65 -2.54 6.48 -2.37
C PHE A 65 -3.87 7.23 -2.34
N VAL A 66 -3.84 8.50 -1.94
CA VAL A 66 -5.04 9.34 -1.91
C VAL A 66 -5.56 9.61 -3.32
N GLU A 67 -4.68 9.90 -4.27
CA GLU A 67 -5.05 10.14 -5.67
C GLU A 67 -5.68 8.91 -6.33
N TYR A 68 -5.13 7.72 -6.07
CA TYR A 68 -5.65 6.46 -6.58
C TYR A 68 -7.10 6.24 -6.11
N ILE A 69 -7.33 6.41 -4.80
CA ILE A 69 -8.66 6.28 -4.19
C ILE A 69 -9.64 7.30 -4.78
N LYS A 70 -9.21 8.57 -4.92
CA LYS A 70 -10.03 9.64 -5.52
C LYS A 70 -10.42 9.33 -6.96
N LYS A 71 -9.49 8.78 -7.75
CA LYS A 71 -9.70 8.46 -9.17
C LYS A 71 -10.63 7.28 -9.37
N GLN A 72 -10.45 6.22 -8.58
CA GLN A 72 -11.25 5.01 -8.71
C GLN A 72 -12.63 5.13 -8.06
N LYS A 73 -12.82 6.05 -7.10
CA LYS A 73 -14.07 6.31 -6.36
C LYS A 73 -14.55 5.14 -5.48
N CYS A 74 -14.58 3.92 -6.00
CA CYS A 74 -14.95 2.69 -5.30
C CYS A 74 -13.81 1.67 -5.44
N VAL A 75 -13.13 1.34 -4.34
CA VAL A 75 -11.93 0.48 -4.36
C VAL A 75 -12.09 -0.67 -3.38
N PRO A 76 -11.92 -1.93 -3.80
CA PRO A 76 -11.77 -3.06 -2.89
C PRO A 76 -10.47 -2.92 -2.08
N LEU A 77 -10.54 -3.12 -0.76
CA LEU A 77 -9.36 -2.98 0.09
C LEU A 77 -8.26 -4.00 -0.25
N GLU A 78 -8.62 -5.15 -0.81
CA GLU A 78 -7.67 -6.16 -1.29
C GLU A 78 -6.87 -5.67 -2.50
N ASP A 79 -7.54 -5.06 -3.48
CA ASP A 79 -6.89 -4.49 -4.66
C ASP A 79 -6.00 -3.31 -4.27
N LEU A 80 -6.48 -2.44 -3.38
CA LEU A 80 -5.69 -1.34 -2.84
C LEU A 80 -4.44 -1.84 -2.10
N ALA A 81 -4.57 -2.91 -1.32
CA ALA A 81 -3.45 -3.54 -0.64
C ALA A 81 -2.43 -4.14 -1.63
N GLY A 82 -2.92 -4.76 -2.71
CA GLY A 82 -2.12 -5.32 -3.78
C GLY A 82 -1.33 -4.27 -4.58
N GLU A 83 -1.97 -3.15 -4.94
CA GLU A 83 -1.35 -2.04 -5.68
C GLU A 83 -0.19 -1.38 -4.91
N PHE A 84 -0.33 -1.27 -3.58
CA PHE A 84 0.67 -0.63 -2.71
C PHE A 84 1.57 -1.63 -1.96
N GLY A 85 1.46 -2.93 -2.25
CA GLY A 85 2.29 -3.97 -1.66
C GLY A 85 2.23 -4.01 -0.12
N MET A 86 1.06 -3.78 0.47
CA MET A 86 0.86 -3.78 1.93
C MET A 86 -0.24 -4.73 2.36
N ARG A 87 -0.38 -4.99 3.66
CA ARG A 87 -1.47 -5.84 4.16
C ARG A 87 -2.79 -5.05 4.16
N THR A 88 -3.91 -5.76 3.97
CA THR A 88 -5.25 -5.15 4.02
C THR A 88 -5.51 -4.39 5.33
N GLN A 89 -5.04 -4.92 6.47
CA GLN A 89 -5.12 -4.20 7.75
C GLN A 89 -4.32 -2.90 7.78
N ASP A 90 -3.14 -2.88 7.14
CA ASP A 90 -2.31 -1.67 7.07
C ASP A 90 -2.96 -0.62 6.17
N CYS A 91 -3.59 -1.04 5.06
CA CYS A 91 -4.45 -0.18 4.24
C CYS A 91 -5.58 0.46 5.05
N ILE A 92 -6.29 -0.32 5.86
CA ILE A 92 -7.39 0.17 6.72
C ILE A 92 -6.86 1.20 7.71
N ASN A 93 -5.78 0.88 8.43
CA ASN A 93 -5.17 1.79 9.39
C ASN A 93 -4.72 3.11 8.73
N ARG A 94 -4.20 3.03 7.50
CA ARG A 94 -3.78 4.20 6.74
C ARG A 94 -4.94 5.06 6.29
N ILE A 95 -6.05 4.45 5.84
CA ILE A 95 -7.31 5.15 5.54
C ILE A 95 -7.84 5.87 6.78
N ILE A 96 -7.93 5.19 7.92
CA ILE A 96 -8.41 5.79 9.19
C ILE A 96 -7.51 6.96 9.61
N THR A 97 -6.19 6.81 9.45
CA THR A 97 -5.24 7.90 9.76
C THR A 97 -5.43 9.09 8.82
N LEU A 98 -5.63 8.85 7.52
CA LEU A 98 -5.88 9.90 6.53
C LEU A 98 -7.23 10.60 6.75
N GLU A 99 -8.23 9.86 7.20
CA GLU A 99 -9.54 10.38 7.59
C GLU A 99 -9.44 11.25 8.85
N GLY A 100 -8.69 10.82 9.86
CA GLY A 100 -8.42 11.63 11.06
C GLY A 100 -7.61 12.91 10.80
N MET A 101 -6.97 13.02 9.63
CA MET A 101 -6.26 14.22 9.18
C MET A 101 -7.06 15.08 8.18
N ASP A 102 -8.34 14.75 7.94
CA ASP A 102 -9.21 15.40 6.94
C ASP A 102 -8.63 15.40 5.51
N ARG A 103 -7.71 14.49 5.19
CA ARG A 103 -7.12 14.37 3.85
C ARG A 103 -7.90 13.44 2.93
N LEU A 104 -8.70 12.56 3.51
CA LEU A 104 -9.51 11.57 2.82
C LEU A 104 -10.86 11.45 3.55
N SER A 105 -11.96 11.43 2.80
CA SER A 105 -13.30 11.21 3.33
C SER A 105 -13.98 10.10 2.54
N GLY A 106 -14.65 9.19 3.23
CA GLY A 106 -15.30 8.06 2.57
C GLY A 106 -16.03 7.14 3.54
N VAL A 107 -16.60 6.09 2.97
CA VAL A 107 -17.35 5.07 3.70
C VAL A 107 -16.74 3.70 3.42
N MET A 108 -16.51 2.93 4.47
CA MET A 108 -16.07 1.54 4.37
C MET A 108 -17.28 0.62 4.49
N ASP A 109 -17.49 -0.22 3.49
CA ASP A 109 -18.51 -1.28 3.49
C ASP A 109 -18.03 -2.46 4.37
N ASP A 110 -18.97 -3.19 4.97
CA ASP A 110 -18.66 -4.36 5.81
C ASP A 110 -18.02 -5.51 5.01
N ARG A 111 -18.12 -5.43 3.69
CA ARG A 111 -17.51 -6.33 2.70
C ARG A 111 -16.08 -5.96 2.32
N GLY A 112 -15.49 -4.95 2.94
CA GLY A 112 -14.12 -4.53 2.66
C GLY A 112 -13.96 -3.71 1.38
N LYS A 113 -14.96 -2.91 1.03
CA LYS A 113 -14.87 -1.89 -0.03
C LYS A 113 -14.76 -0.51 0.59
N PHE A 114 -13.92 0.35 0.03
CA PHE A 114 -13.86 1.75 0.39
C PHE A 114 -14.45 2.61 -0.72
N ILE A 115 -15.39 3.48 -0.36
CA ILE A 115 -16.01 4.44 -1.26
C ILE A 115 -15.55 5.83 -0.86
N TYR A 116 -14.82 6.50 -1.75
CA TYR A 116 -14.46 7.89 -1.59
C TYR A 116 -15.67 8.79 -1.85
N ILE A 117 -15.92 9.71 -0.92
CA ILE A 117 -16.98 10.71 -1.03
C ILE A 117 -16.32 12.06 -0.81
N SER A 118 -16.46 12.98 -1.78
CA SER A 118 -15.90 14.32 -1.62
C SER A 118 -16.66 15.12 -0.54
N ILE A 119 -16.03 16.15 0.01
CA ILE A 119 -16.68 17.04 0.98
C ILE A 119 -17.93 17.69 0.37
N GLU A 120 -17.90 18.02 -0.92
CA GLU A 120 -19.03 18.61 -1.65
C GLU A 120 -20.20 17.63 -1.77
N GLU A 121 -19.92 16.36 -2.07
CA GLU A 121 -20.93 15.30 -2.13
C GLU A 121 -21.55 15.06 -0.75
N MET A 122 -20.71 15.06 0.29
CA MET A 122 -21.17 14.96 1.68
C MET A 122 -22.06 16.14 2.07
N GLN A 123 -21.73 17.36 1.63
CA GLN A 123 -22.54 18.56 1.84
C GLN A 123 -23.88 18.47 1.08
N ALA A 124 -23.88 18.01 -0.17
CA ALA A 124 -25.12 17.82 -0.94
C ALA A 124 -26.08 16.84 -0.24
N VAL A 125 -25.55 15.73 0.28
CA VAL A 125 -26.33 14.77 1.09
C VAL A 125 -26.84 15.42 2.37
N ALA A 126 -26.00 16.19 3.08
CA ALA A 126 -26.40 16.86 4.31
C ALA A 126 -27.49 17.93 4.08
N ASP A 127 -27.38 18.71 3.01
CA ASP A 127 -28.36 19.71 2.60
C ASP A 127 -29.69 19.06 2.22
N TYR A 128 -29.64 17.93 1.52
CA TYR A 128 -30.82 17.15 1.18
C TYR A 128 -31.57 16.67 2.44
N ILE A 129 -30.83 16.11 3.41
CA ILE A 129 -31.40 15.68 4.69
C ILE A 129 -31.99 16.87 5.46
N ARG A 130 -31.31 18.03 5.50
CA ARG A 130 -31.84 19.22 6.17
C ARG A 130 -33.11 19.76 5.51
N LYS A 131 -33.21 19.73 4.18
CA LYS A 131 -34.41 20.19 3.44
C LYS A 131 -35.61 19.27 3.63
N HIS A 132 -35.41 17.96 3.61
CA HIS A 132 -36.49 16.97 3.70
C HIS A 132 -36.81 16.53 5.14
N GLY A 133 -35.97 16.88 6.11
CA GLY A 133 -36.14 16.55 7.52
C GLY A 133 -35.90 15.04 7.77
N ARG A 134 -36.95 14.31 8.13
CA ARG A 134 -36.85 12.86 8.38
C ARG A 134 -36.85 12.09 7.07
N VAL A 135 -35.68 11.66 6.64
CA VAL A 135 -35.49 10.84 5.45
C VAL A 135 -35.35 9.37 5.86
N SER A 136 -36.08 8.46 5.22
CA SER A 136 -35.88 7.02 5.41
C SER A 136 -34.68 6.54 4.59
N ILE A 137 -34.03 5.46 5.02
CA ILE A 137 -32.89 4.87 4.31
C ILE A 137 -33.26 4.53 2.86
N SER A 138 -34.46 4.01 2.61
CA SER A 138 -34.95 3.71 1.27
C SER A 138 -35.10 4.96 0.40
N HIS A 139 -35.56 6.08 0.98
CA HIS A 139 -35.72 7.33 0.25
C HIS A 139 -34.37 7.99 -0.02
N LEU A 140 -33.42 7.88 0.90
CA LEU A 140 -32.05 8.32 0.69
C LEU A 140 -31.39 7.48 -0.41
N ALA A 141 -31.48 6.15 -0.34
CA ALA A 141 -30.90 5.24 -1.34
C ALA A 141 -31.43 5.47 -2.76
N ASN A 142 -32.73 5.78 -2.90
CA ASN A 142 -33.31 6.08 -4.21
C ASN A 142 -32.74 7.36 -4.84
N ASN A 143 -32.38 8.35 -4.03
CA ASN A 143 -31.80 9.60 -4.49
C ASN A 143 -30.26 9.62 -4.33
N SER A 144 -29.65 8.57 -3.77
CA SER A 144 -28.20 8.50 -3.53
C SER A 144 -27.38 8.59 -4.82
N ASN A 145 -27.91 8.08 -5.94
CA ASN A 145 -27.26 8.19 -7.25
C ASN A 145 -27.19 9.63 -7.77
N GLU A 146 -28.04 10.56 -7.27
CA GLU A 146 -27.94 11.98 -7.63
C GLU A 146 -26.82 12.69 -6.88
N PHE A 147 -26.44 12.18 -5.71
CA PHE A 147 -25.47 12.84 -4.82
C PHE A 147 -24.08 12.21 -4.89
N ILE A 148 -23.99 10.92 -5.18
CA ILE A 148 -22.74 10.16 -5.17
C ILE A 148 -22.63 9.40 -6.47
N ASP A 149 -21.72 9.86 -7.32
CA ASP A 149 -21.33 9.13 -8.52
C ASP A 149 -20.18 8.17 -8.16
N LEU A 150 -20.39 6.88 -8.42
CA LEU A 150 -19.44 5.81 -8.13
C LEU A 150 -18.56 5.47 -9.34
N GLU A 151 -18.80 6.08 -10.51
CA GLU A 151 -18.00 5.84 -11.70
C GLU A 151 -16.61 6.50 -11.56
N PRO A 152 -15.54 5.80 -11.99
CA PRO A 152 -14.19 6.33 -11.94
C PRO A 152 -14.07 7.50 -12.92
N LYS A 153 -14.08 8.73 -12.41
CA LYS A 153 -13.85 9.92 -13.23
C LYS A 153 -12.35 10.11 -13.46
N PRO A 154 -11.86 10.10 -14.70
CA PRO A 154 -10.51 10.59 -14.97
C PRO A 154 -10.48 12.08 -14.57
N LEU A 155 -9.52 12.46 -13.72
CA LEU A 155 -9.19 13.85 -13.47
C LEU A 155 -8.79 14.47 -14.81
N TYR A 156 -9.73 15.12 -15.48
CA TYR A 156 -9.40 16.06 -16.54
C TYR A 156 -8.80 17.28 -15.84
N ASP A 157 -7.54 17.57 -16.18
CA ASP A 157 -6.83 18.78 -15.82
C ASP A 157 -7.75 20.00 -16.02
N GLU A 158 -7.92 20.81 -14.98
CA GLU A 158 -8.60 22.09 -15.07
C GLU A 158 -7.78 23.04 -15.98
N LYS A 159 -8.00 22.94 -17.29
CA LYS A 159 -7.74 24.00 -18.25
C LYS A 159 -8.82 23.97 -19.32
N GLU A 160 -9.87 24.75 -19.10
CA GLU A 160 -10.06 25.98 -19.86
C GLU A 160 -11.32 26.69 -19.33
N GLU A 161 -11.09 27.83 -18.70
CA GLU A 161 -12.08 28.89 -18.64
C GLU A 161 -12.57 29.19 -20.07
N SER A 162 -13.87 29.10 -20.31
CA SER A 162 -14.51 30.06 -21.18
C SER A 162 -15.92 30.34 -20.68
N HIS A 163 -15.99 31.36 -19.82
CA HIS A 163 -17.13 32.26 -19.80
C HIS A 163 -17.48 32.67 -21.23
N GLN A 164 -18.69 32.35 -21.67
CA GLN A 164 -19.44 33.22 -22.59
C GLN A 164 -20.90 33.23 -22.13
N ASP A 165 -21.16 34.10 -21.16
CA ASP A 165 -22.46 34.74 -21.05
C ASP A 165 -22.45 36.01 -21.94
N GLU A 166 -23.64 36.41 -22.40
CA GLU A 166 -23.99 37.59 -23.22
C GLU A 166 -23.66 37.62 -24.73
N SER A 167 -24.68 37.38 -25.55
CA SER A 167 -25.07 38.38 -26.56
C SER A 167 -26.59 38.35 -26.82
N ALA A 168 -27.22 39.51 -26.61
CA ALA A 168 -28.65 39.81 -26.67
C ALA A 168 -29.27 39.72 -28.11
N PRO A 169 -30.60 39.93 -28.28
CA PRO A 169 -31.37 39.50 -29.44
C PRO A 169 -31.22 40.42 -30.66
N ALA A 170 -31.06 39.84 -31.84
CA ALA A 170 -31.08 40.57 -33.11
C ALA A 170 -32.53 40.88 -33.54
N GLY A 171 -32.88 42.16 -33.59
CA GLY A 171 -34.11 42.65 -34.21
C GLY A 171 -34.06 42.59 -35.74
N VAL A 172 -35.23 42.47 -36.37
CA VAL A 172 -35.43 42.72 -37.81
C VAL A 172 -36.63 43.67 -37.98
N VAL A 173 -36.26 44.94 -38.13
CA VAL A 173 -36.78 46.03 -38.99
C VAL A 173 -38.21 46.00 -39.59
N ALA A 174 -38.99 47.02 -39.18
CA ALA A 174 -39.72 48.05 -39.94
C ALA A 174 -40.47 47.75 -41.28
N GLU A 175 -41.81 47.94 -41.24
CA GLU A 175 -42.71 48.84 -42.03
C GLU A 175 -42.25 49.44 -43.39
N PRO A 176 -43.18 49.72 -44.33
CA PRO A 176 -44.36 50.60 -44.15
C PRO A 176 -45.74 50.03 -44.48
#